data_AF-A0A847EGU3-F1
#
_entry.id   AF-A0A847EGU3-F1
#
_cell.length_a   1.000
_cell.length_b   1.000
_cell.length_c   1.000
_cell.angle_alpha   90.00
_cell.angle_beta   90.00
_cell.angle_gamma   90.00
#
_symmetry.space_group_name_H-M   'P 1'
#
loop_
_entity.id
_entity.type
_entity.pdbx_description
1 polymer ?
#
loop_
_entity_poly.entity_id
_entity_poly.type
_entity_poly.pdbx_seq_one_letter_code
_entity_poly.pdbx_strand_id
1 'polypeptide(L)' 'MSLFITFEGPEGSGKSSQSAELYSWLVSRHIPAVLTHEPGGTVLGEKIS' A
#
# COMPACT_ATOMS: atom_id res chain seq x y z
N MET A 1 15.35 10.81 -6.85
CA MET A 1 14.47 10.99 -5.68
C MET A 1 13.48 9.84 -5.65
N SER A 2 13.19 9.30 -4.47
CA SER A 2 12.12 8.33 -4.23
C SER A 2 10.92 9.02 -3.58
N LEU A 3 9.73 8.43 -3.73
CA LEU A 3 8.49 8.89 -3.11
C LEU A 3 8.01 7.84 -2.11
N PHE A 4 7.43 8.29 -1.00
CA PHE A 4 6.71 7.46 -0.04
C PHE A 4 5.31 8.03 0.13
N ILE A 5 4.28 7.21 -0.12
CA ILE A 5 2.89 7.63 -0.22
C ILE A 5 2.08 6.82 0.81
N THR A 6 1.31 7.51 1.65
CA THR A 6 0.41 6.90 2.64
C THR A 6 -1.05 7.18 2.29
N PHE A 7 -1.94 6.24 2.67
CA PHE A 7 -3.38 6.37 2.50
C PHE A 7 -4.05 6.34 3.88
N GLU A 8 -4.60 7.48 4.31
CA GLU A 8 -5.21 7.68 5.63
C GLU A 8 -6.72 7.94 5.52
N GLY A 9 -7.47 7.60 6.58
CA GLY A 9 -8.92 7.81 6.62
C GLY A 9 -9.69 6.79 7.46
N PRO A 10 -11.00 7.01 7.66
CA PRO A 10 -11.82 6.19 8.54
C PRO A 10 -12.01 4.76 8.01
N GLU A 11 -12.51 3.86 8.86
CA GLU A 11 -12.88 2.50 8.45
C GLU A 11 -13.89 2.54 7.29
N GLY A 12 -13.72 1.66 6.30
CA GLY A 12 -14.57 1.62 5.10
C GLY A 12 -14.32 2.74 4.08
N SER A 13 -13.37 3.66 4.29
CA SER A 13 -13.10 4.76 3.34
C SER A 13 -12.43 4.35 2.02
N GLY A 14 -12.12 3.07 1.83
CA GLY A 14 -11.53 2.55 0.60
C GLY A 14 -10.00 2.63 0.50
N LYS A 15 -9.28 2.93 1.59
CA LYS A 15 -7.81 3.05 1.62
C LYS A 15 -7.10 1.88 0.92
N SER A 16 -7.45 0.65 1.30
CA SER A 16 -6.82 -0.57 0.75
C SER A 16 -7.11 -0.77 -0.74
N SER A 17 -8.31 -0.38 -1.19
CA SER A 17 -8.67 -0.40 -2.62
C SER A 17 -7.87 0.62 -3.41
N GLN A 18 -7.79 1.85 -2.91
CA GLN A 18 -7.08 2.94 -3.59
C GLN A 18 -5.57 2.71 -3.64
N SER A 19 -4.97 2.17 -2.57
CA SER A 19 -3.54 1.84 -2.56
C SER A 19 -3.21 0.70 -3.52
N ALA A 20 -4.06 -0.33 -3.61
CA ALA A 20 -3.92 -1.41 -4.58
C ALA A 20 -4.06 -0.91 -6.03
N GLU A 21 -5.03 -0.03 -6.30
CA GLU A 21 -5.25 0.51 -7.64
C GLU A 21 -4.10 1.42 -8.10
N LEU A 22 -3.56 2.26 -7.20
CA LEU A 22 -2.36 3.05 -7.49
C LEU A 22 -1.16 2.13 -7.79
N TYR A 23 -0.96 1.09 -6.99
CA TYR A 23 0.12 0.13 -7.22
C TYR A 23 0.00 -0.54 -8.60
N SER A 24 -1.18 -1.05 -8.95
CA SER A 24 -1.44 -1.64 -10.28
C SER A 24 -1.20 -0.64 -11.41
N TRP A 25 -1.62 0.62 -11.24
CA TRP A 25 -1.39 1.68 -12.22
C TRP A 25 0.10 1.99 -12.42
N LEU A 26 0.91 2.01 -11.35
CA LEU A 26 2.36 2.22 -11.42
C LEU A 26 3.06 1.05 -12.11
N VAL A 27 2.73 -0.18 -11.73
CA VAL A 27 3.27 -1.40 -12.34
C VAL A 27 2.94 -1.47 -13.82
N SER A 28 1.71 -1.11 -14.23
CA SER A 28 1.30 -1.08 -15.65
C SER A 28 2.13 -0.10 -16.50
N ARG A 29 2.76 0.89 -15.86
CA ARG A 29 3.63 1.88 -16.49
C ARG A 29 5.12 1.56 -16.33
N HIS A 30 5.46 0.36 -15.86
CA HIS A 30 6.82 -0.06 -15.60
C HIS A 30 7.54 0.84 -14.57
N ILE A 31 6.79 1.45 -13.66
CA ILE A 31 7.34 2.24 -12.55
C ILE A 31 7.50 1.29 -11.35
N PRO A 32 8.73 1.06 -10.86
CA PRO A 32 8.95 0.22 -9.69
C PRO A 32 8.23 0.79 -8.46
N ALA A 33 7.44 -0.05 -7.79
CA ALA A 33 6.70 0.31 -6.60
C ALA A 33 6.67 -0.86 -5.62
N VAL A 34 6.49 -0.57 -4.34
CA VAL A 34 6.25 -1.56 -3.28
C VAL A 34 4.95 -1.16 -2.59
N LEU A 35 4.01 -2.09 -2.52
CA LEU A 35 2.78 -1.93 -1.74
C LEU A 35 2.99 -2.55 -0.36
N THR A 36 2.67 -1.80 0.70
CA THR A 36 2.74 -2.24 2.09
C THR A 36 1.58 -1.65 2.89
N HIS A 37 1.35 -2.14 4.12
CA HIS A 37 0.30 -1.66 5.01
C HIS A 37 0.70 -1.83 6.48
N GLU A 38 0.01 -1.11 7.37
CA GLU A 38 0.14 -1.24 8.82
C GLU A 38 -1.23 -1.37 9.50
N PRO A 39 -1.35 -2.15 10.59
CA PRO A 39 -0.34 -3.09 11.09
C PRO A 39 -0.11 -4.23 10.07
N GLY A 40 1.13 -4.72 9.95
CA GLY A 40 1.48 -5.74 8.95
C GLY A 40 2.71 -5.37 8.11
N GLY A 41 2.78 -5.88 6.88
CA GLY A 41 3.78 -5.48 5.88
C GLY A 41 5.14 -6.18 5.99
N THR A 42 5.32 -7.04 6.99
CA THR A 42 6.48 -7.96 7.11
C THR A 42 6.01 -9.33 7.58
N VAL A 43 6.79 -10.39 7.32
CA VAL A 43 6.45 -11.75 7.79
C VAL A 43 6.19 -11.81 9.31
N LEU A 44 6.89 -10.98 10.09
CA LEU A 44 6.65 -10.88 11.52
C LEU A 44 5.41 -10.03 11.84
N GLY A 45 5.24 -8.91 11.14
CA GLY A 45 4.08 -8.01 11.30
C GLY A 45 2.75 -8.74 11.07
N GLU A 46 2.65 -9.54 10.01
CA GLU A 46 1.47 -10.37 9.71
C GLU A 46 1.16 -11.43 10.78
N LYS A 47 2.15 -11.84 11.58
CA LYS A 47 1.96 -12.84 12.65
C LYS A 47 1.48 -12.23 13.97
N ILE A 48 1.65 -10.92 14.15
CA ILE A 48 1.38 -10.21 15.40
C ILE A 48 0.12 -9.33 15.28
N SER A 49 -0.25 -8.96 14.05
CA SER A 49 -1.49 -8.23 13.71
C SER A 49 -2.76 -9.03 13.98
#